data_AF-B8DUX1-F1
#
_entry.id   AF-B8DUX1-F1
#
_cell.length_a   1.000
_cell.length_b   1.000
_cell.length_c   1.000
_cell.angle_alpha   90.00
_cell.angle_beta   90.00
_cell.angle_gamma   90.00
#
_symmetry.space_group_name_H-M   'P 1'
#
loop_
_entity.id
_entity.type
_entity.pdbx_description
1 polymer ?
#
loop_
_entity_poly.entity_id
_entity_poly.type
_entity_poly.pdbx_seq_one_letter_code
_entity_poly.pdbx_strand_id
1 'polypeptide(L)'
;MLEYTDPRSENGGETLARSRFIERGLMIPQLQKEFPNPQNPEYPFRVDFIWILPNGRMIVAEYDGMTKYGNDRKTIANHVHREKLRDEALRQHGVTAIIHFDYEDLLNPNELIARLVAAGVPYRR
;
A
#
# COMPACT_ATOMS: atom_id res chain seq x y z
N MET A 1 12.20 -2.24 27.78
CA MET A 1 10.89 -2.91 27.58
C MET A 1 10.46 -2.58 26.16
N LEU A 2 10.78 -3.48 25.22
CA LEU A 2 10.40 -3.51 23.79
C LEU A 2 10.29 -2.16 23.04
N GLU A 3 11.42 -1.51 22.85
CA GLU A 3 11.63 -0.53 21.78
C GLU A 3 12.04 -1.29 20.51
N TYR A 4 11.08 -1.92 19.84
CA TYR A 4 11.30 -2.58 18.53
C TYR A 4 10.22 -2.15 17.54
N THR A 5 10.16 -0.85 17.27
CA THR A 5 9.45 -0.35 16.08
C THR A 5 10.26 0.80 15.55
N ASP A 6 11.34 0.45 14.86
CA ASP A 6 12.03 1.37 13.97
C ASP A 6 11.05 1.71 12.84
N PRO A 7 10.72 2.99 12.60
CA PRO A 7 9.91 3.40 11.46
C PRO A 7 10.58 3.04 10.12
N ARG A 8 11.83 2.55 10.12
CA ARG A 8 12.53 1.95 8.98
C ARG A 8 12.35 0.44 8.82
N SER A 9 11.33 -0.15 9.47
CA SER A 9 10.81 -1.46 9.03
C SER A 9 10.28 -1.45 7.58
N GLU A 10 10.29 -0.27 6.93
CA GLU A 10 10.28 0.08 5.48
C GLU A 10 11.18 -0.78 4.55
N ASN A 11 11.50 -2.02 4.90
CA ASN A 11 12.18 -2.91 3.97
C ASN A 11 11.82 -4.37 4.22
N GLY A 12 11.69 -4.80 5.47
CA GLY A 12 11.36 -6.21 5.78
C GLY A 12 9.94 -6.58 5.37
N GLY A 13 8.97 -5.76 5.77
CA GLY A 13 7.56 -5.98 5.45
C GLY A 13 7.26 -5.80 3.97
N GLU A 14 7.78 -4.74 3.35
CA GLU A 14 7.62 -4.51 1.90
C GLU A 14 8.29 -5.60 1.07
N THR A 15 9.49 -6.05 1.45
CA THR A 15 10.16 -7.17 0.78
C THR A 15 9.35 -8.47 0.92
N LEU A 16 8.81 -8.75 2.10
CA LEU A 16 7.95 -9.90 2.32
C LEU A 16 6.67 -9.81 1.48
N ALA A 17 5.99 -8.66 1.48
CA ALA A 17 4.79 -8.42 0.68
C ALA A 17 5.06 -8.64 -0.80
N ARG A 18 6.13 -8.04 -1.32
CA ARG A 18 6.57 -8.24 -2.70
C ARG A 18 6.80 -9.72 -2.97
N SER A 19 7.53 -10.41 -2.10
CA SER A 19 7.79 -11.85 -2.21
C SER A 19 6.49 -12.64 -2.30
N ARG A 20 5.50 -12.35 -1.43
CA ARG A 20 4.17 -12.99 -1.49
C ARG A 20 3.47 -12.77 -2.83
N PHE A 21 3.52 -11.55 -3.38
CA PHE A 21 2.95 -11.28 -4.69
C PHE A 21 3.63 -12.12 -5.78
N ILE A 22 4.97 -12.25 -5.71
CA ILE A 22 5.77 -13.06 -6.63
C ILE A 22 5.44 -14.55 -6.52
N GLU A 23 5.49 -15.10 -5.31
CA GLU A 23 5.23 -16.52 -5.01
C GLU A 23 3.83 -16.94 -5.44
N ARG A 24 2.87 -16.02 -5.37
CA ARG A 24 1.48 -16.21 -5.78
C ARG A 24 1.24 -15.95 -7.26
N GLY A 25 2.30 -15.62 -8.00
CA GLY A 25 2.26 -15.43 -9.45
C GLY A 25 1.62 -14.12 -9.89
N LEU A 26 1.40 -13.13 -9.02
CA LEU A 26 0.94 -11.81 -9.46
C LEU A 26 2.03 -11.11 -10.28
N MET A 27 1.60 -10.29 -11.25
CA MET A 27 2.48 -9.38 -11.97
C MET A 27 3.38 -8.60 -11.00
N ILE A 28 4.63 -8.31 -11.40
CA ILE A 28 5.56 -7.60 -10.51
C ILE A 28 5.10 -6.15 -10.40
N PRO A 29 4.83 -5.61 -9.19
CA PRO A 29 4.56 -4.18 -9.04
C PRO A 29 5.82 -3.36 -9.30
N GLN A 30 5.64 -2.12 -9.73
CA GLN A 30 6.65 -1.08 -9.55
C GLN A 30 6.62 -0.65 -8.09
N LEU A 31 7.79 -0.33 -7.54
CA LEU A 31 7.92 0.05 -6.13
C LEU A 31 8.13 1.54 -6.01
N GLN A 32 7.71 2.11 -4.87
CA GLN A 32 8.09 3.46 -4.43
C GLN A 32 7.81 4.52 -5.50
N LYS A 33 6.69 4.39 -6.21
CA LYS A 33 6.32 5.32 -7.28
C LYS A 33 5.83 6.63 -6.69
N GLU A 34 6.38 7.73 -7.18
CA GLU A 34 5.98 9.06 -6.73
C GLU A 34 4.87 9.66 -7.61
N PHE A 35 3.92 10.31 -6.94
CA PHE A 35 2.87 11.14 -7.50
C PHE A 35 3.07 12.58 -7.03
N PRO A 36 2.86 13.59 -7.91
CA PRO A 36 2.99 14.99 -7.54
C PRO A 36 2.10 15.35 -6.36
N ASN A 37 2.63 16.15 -5.42
CA ASN A 37 1.83 16.74 -4.37
C ASN A 37 1.72 18.25 -4.60
N PRO A 38 0.62 18.75 -5.18
CA PRO A 38 0.49 20.17 -5.54
C PRO A 38 0.49 21.09 -4.31
N GLN A 39 0.11 20.57 -3.13
CA GLN A 39 0.12 21.33 -1.88
C GLN A 39 1.51 21.39 -1.25
N ASN A 40 2.38 20.43 -1.56
CA ASN A 40 3.74 20.38 -1.05
C ASN A 40 4.69 19.69 -2.04
N PRO A 41 5.14 20.41 -3.10
CA PRO A 41 5.91 19.83 -4.20
C PRO A 41 7.23 19.17 -3.79
N GLU A 42 7.82 19.58 -2.66
CA GLU A 42 9.04 19.00 -2.11
C GLU A 42 8.82 17.62 -1.47
N TYR A 43 7.55 17.27 -1.19
CA TYR A 43 7.16 16.02 -0.54
C TYR A 43 6.05 15.33 -1.35
N PRO A 44 6.41 14.70 -2.50
CA PRO A 44 5.46 13.95 -3.32
C PRO A 44 4.86 12.76 -2.56
N PHE A 45 3.70 12.30 -3.02
CA PHE A 45 3.09 11.08 -2.48
C PHE A 45 3.81 9.87 -3.06
N ARG A 46 4.46 9.07 -2.23
CA ARG A 46 5.15 7.84 -2.64
C ARG A 46 4.30 6.63 -2.27
N VAL A 47 3.96 5.78 -3.24
CA VAL A 47 3.22 4.53 -3.01
C VAL A 47 4.14 3.33 -2.93
N ASP A 48 3.83 2.35 -2.09
CA ASP A 48 4.70 1.19 -1.85
C ASP A 48 4.74 0.26 -3.07
N PHE A 49 3.55 -0.08 -3.59
CA PHE A 49 3.37 -0.97 -4.73
C PHE A 49 2.38 -0.39 -5.73
N ILE A 50 2.71 -0.44 -7.02
CA ILE A 50 1.79 -0.06 -8.09
C ILE A 50 1.86 -1.00 -9.31
N TRP A 51 0.68 -1.34 -9.84
CA TRP A 51 0.52 -1.97 -11.14
C TRP A 51 -0.09 -0.95 -12.11
N ILE A 52 0.65 -0.64 -13.17
CA ILE A 52 0.16 0.17 -14.30
C ILE A 52 -0.14 -0.79 -15.45
N LEU A 53 -1.43 -1.01 -15.70
CA LEU A 53 -1.89 -1.98 -16.69
C LEU A 53 -1.91 -1.37 -18.11
N PRO A 54 -1.83 -2.19 -19.18
CA PRO A 54 -1.84 -1.70 -20.57
C PRO A 54 -3.08 -0.86 -20.95
N ASN A 55 -4.20 -1.07 -20.26
CA ASN A 55 -5.43 -0.29 -20.45
C ASN A 55 -5.45 1.03 -19.66
N GLY A 56 -4.32 1.44 -19.08
CA GLY A 56 -4.19 2.69 -18.31
C GLY A 56 -4.67 2.59 -16.86
N ARG A 57 -5.21 1.45 -16.42
CA ARG A 57 -5.60 1.28 -15.01
C ARG A 57 -4.38 1.25 -14.11
N MET A 58 -4.43 2.03 -13.05
CA MET A 58 -3.42 2.04 -11.99
C MET A 58 -4.02 1.43 -10.72
N ILE A 59 -3.37 0.42 -10.15
CA ILE A 59 -3.76 -0.24 -8.90
C ILE A 59 -2.61 -0.06 -7.92
N VAL A 60 -2.90 0.49 -6.75
CA VAL A 60 -1.93 0.72 -5.68
C VAL A 60 -2.19 -0.25 -4.53
N ALA A 61 -1.13 -0.73 -3.89
CA ALA A 61 -1.22 -1.34 -2.58
C ALA A 61 -0.23 -0.68 -1.61
N GLU A 62 -0.70 -0.35 -0.41
CA GLU A 62 0.07 0.31 0.65
C GLU A 62 0.20 -0.66 1.83
N TYR A 63 1.42 -0.77 2.36
CA TYR A 63 1.72 -1.60 3.52
C TYR A 63 1.73 -0.74 4.79
N ASP A 64 0.69 -0.86 5.61
CA ASP A 64 0.50 -0.02 6.80
C ASP A 64 1.35 -0.48 8.01
N GLY A 65 2.14 -1.56 7.85
CA GLY A 65 3.06 -2.06 8.87
C GLY A 65 2.40 -2.99 9.90
N MET A 66 2.97 -3.06 11.10
CA MET A 66 2.29 -3.69 12.23
C MET A 66 1.33 -2.69 12.84
N THR A 67 0.04 -2.97 12.71
CA THR A 67 -1.03 -2.19 13.29
C THR A 67 -0.90 -2.12 14.83
N LYS A 68 -0.25 -1.08 15.35
CA LYS A 68 -0.25 -0.74 16.77
C LYS A 68 -1.17 0.46 16.97
N TYR A 69 -2.47 0.26 16.86
CA TYR A 69 -3.41 1.29 17.25
C TYR A 69 -3.38 1.43 18.78
N GLY A 70 -2.74 2.50 19.26
CA GLY A 70 -2.95 3.00 20.61
C GLY A 70 -4.42 3.37 20.76
N ASN A 71 -5.03 3.01 21.89
CA ASN A 71 -6.48 3.01 22.11
C ASN A 71 -7.13 4.42 22.19
N ASP A 72 -6.50 5.46 21.65
CA ASP A 72 -6.96 6.85 21.67
C ASP A 72 -7.74 7.20 20.38
N ARG A 73 -9.05 7.44 20.54
CA ARG A 73 -9.98 7.71 19.43
C ARG A 73 -9.59 8.91 18.57
N LYS A 74 -8.97 9.95 19.15
CA LYS A 74 -8.59 11.17 18.43
C LYS A 74 -7.42 10.92 17.49
N THR A 75 -6.47 10.10 17.92
CA THR A 75 -5.32 9.67 17.12
C THR A 75 -5.79 8.84 15.92
N ILE A 76 -6.72 7.91 16.14
CA ILE A 76 -7.32 7.11 15.06
C ILE A 76 -8.07 7.99 14.05
N ALA A 77 -8.93 8.90 14.52
CA ALA A 77 -9.69 9.77 13.63
C ALA A 77 -8.78 10.65 12.75
N ASN A 78 -7.70 11.17 13.31
CA ASN A 78 -6.72 11.95 12.56
C ASN A 78 -5.96 11.09 11.53
N HIS A 79 -5.58 9.86 11.88
CA HIS A 79 -4.92 8.93 10.96
C HIS A 79 -5.82 8.63 9.75
N VAL A 80 -7.04 8.18 10.02
CA VAL A 80 -8.05 7.85 8.99
C VAL A 80 -8.34 9.05 8.09
N HIS A 81 -8.40 10.25 8.65
CA HIS A 81 -8.62 11.46 7.84
C HIS A 81 -7.46 11.74 6.88
N ARG A 82 -6.20 11.58 7.35
CA ARG A 82 -5.01 11.79 6.51
C ARG A 82 -4.89 10.73 5.42
N GLU A 83 -5.17 9.47 5.73
CA GLU A 83 -5.24 8.39 4.75
C GLU A 83 -6.28 8.69 3.67
N LYS A 84 -7.49 9.09 4.07
CA LYS A 84 -8.56 9.41 3.13
C LYS A 84 -8.19 10.55 2.16
N LEU A 85 -7.53 11.60 2.65
CA LEU A 85 -7.06 12.70 1.81
C LEU A 85 -5.97 12.24 0.83
N ARG A 86 -5.07 11.37 1.29
CA ARG A 86 -4.02 10.78 0.45
C ARG A 86 -4.63 9.90 -0.65
N ASP A 87 -5.59 9.06 -0.31
CA ASP A 87 -6.32 8.23 -1.27
C ASP A 87 -7.05 9.04 -2.33
N GLU A 88 -7.69 10.14 -1.92
CA GLU A 88 -8.36 11.04 -2.84
C GLU A 88 -7.37 11.70 -3.80
N ALA A 89 -6.22 12.15 -3.31
CA ALA A 89 -5.16 12.70 -4.16
C ALA A 89 -4.63 11.67 -5.16
N LEU A 90 -4.37 10.44 -4.73
CA LEU A 90 -3.96 9.35 -5.63
C LEU A 90 -5.03 9.07 -6.72
N ARG A 91 -6.31 9.07 -6.35
CA ARG A 91 -7.41 8.92 -7.30
C ARG A 91 -7.47 10.06 -8.32
N GLN A 92 -7.18 11.30 -7.92
CA GLN A 92 -7.07 12.44 -8.85
C GLN A 92 -5.93 12.27 -9.87
N HIS A 93 -4.90 11.48 -9.54
CA HIS A 93 -3.83 11.09 -10.45
C HIS A 93 -4.15 9.86 -11.32
N GLY A 94 -5.40 9.37 -11.29
CA GLY A 94 -5.83 8.24 -12.11
C GLY A 94 -5.65 6.87 -11.45
N VAL A 95 -5.32 6.82 -10.16
CA VAL A 95 -5.35 5.55 -9.41
C VAL A 95 -6.78 5.03 -9.30
N THR A 96 -7.00 3.84 -9.85
CA THR A 96 -8.34 3.23 -9.99
C THR A 96 -8.73 2.35 -8.82
N ALA A 97 -7.75 1.80 -8.09
CA ALA A 97 -7.94 1.02 -6.87
C ALA A 97 -6.75 1.20 -5.93
N ILE A 98 -7.02 1.25 -4.64
CA ILE A 98 -6.04 1.38 -3.56
C ILE A 98 -6.37 0.29 -2.54
N ILE A 99 -5.40 -0.56 -2.22
CA ILE A 99 -5.55 -1.69 -1.28
C ILE A 99 -4.56 -1.52 -0.13
N HIS A 100 -5.08 -1.15 1.02
CA HIS A 100 -4.35 -1.13 2.28
C HIS A 100 -4.26 -2.54 2.86
N PHE A 101 -3.09 -2.91 3.39
CA PHE A 101 -2.85 -4.18 4.04
C PHE A 101 -1.75 -4.06 5.10
N ASP A 102 -1.77 -4.96 6.07
CA ASP A 102 -0.85 -4.92 7.19
C ASP A 102 -0.04 -6.22 7.35
N TYR A 103 0.69 -6.35 8.44
CA TYR A 103 1.50 -7.54 8.70
C TYR A 103 0.66 -8.82 8.84
N GLU A 104 -0.56 -8.74 9.38
CA GLU A 104 -1.44 -9.90 9.56
C GLU A 104 -1.92 -10.45 8.22
N ASP A 105 -2.18 -9.55 7.25
CA ASP A 105 -2.46 -9.93 5.86
C ASP A 105 -1.29 -10.73 5.24
N LEU A 106 -0.04 -10.45 5.62
CA LEU A 106 1.13 -11.16 5.11
C LEU A 106 1.34 -12.54 5.74
N LEU A 107 0.80 -12.77 6.94
CA LEU A 107 0.78 -14.09 7.57
C LEU A 107 -0.19 -15.03 6.86
N ASN A 108 -1.32 -14.50 6.40
CA ASN A 108 -2.35 -15.25 5.67
C ASN A 108 -2.64 -14.60 4.29
N PRO A 109 -1.69 -14.67 3.34
CA PRO A 109 -1.73 -13.83 2.14
C PRO A 109 -2.87 -14.16 1.17
N ASN A 110 -3.59 -15.28 1.33
CA ASN A 110 -4.64 -15.67 0.39
C ASN A 110 -5.74 -14.61 0.25
N GLU A 111 -6.15 -13.99 1.35
CA GLU A 111 -7.17 -12.94 1.31
C GLU A 111 -6.63 -11.68 0.63
N LEU A 112 -5.41 -11.25 0.97
CA LEU A 112 -4.73 -10.14 0.31
C LEU A 112 -4.63 -10.36 -1.21
N ILE A 113 -4.19 -11.54 -1.65
CA ILE A 113 -4.12 -11.87 -3.07
C ILE A 113 -5.50 -11.81 -3.72
N ALA A 114 -6.54 -12.35 -3.07
CA ALA A 114 -7.90 -12.30 -3.60
C ALA A 114 -8.40 -10.85 -3.76
N ARG A 115 -8.14 -9.97 -2.79
CA ARG A 115 -8.44 -8.53 -2.88
C ARG A 115 -7.72 -7.87 -4.05
N LEU A 116 -6.42 -8.14 -4.22
CA LEU A 116 -5.62 -7.60 -5.33
C LEU A 116 -6.11 -8.08 -6.70
N VAL A 117 -6.45 -9.37 -6.83
CA VAL A 117 -6.99 -9.95 -8.07
C VAL A 117 -8.38 -9.36 -8.38
N ALA A 118 -9.25 -9.23 -7.37
CA ALA A 118 -10.55 -8.58 -7.52
C ALA A 118 -10.42 -7.10 -7.94
N ALA A 119 -9.39 -6.41 -7.44
CA ALA A 119 -9.03 -5.06 -7.87
C ALA A 119 -8.48 -5.03 -9.31
N GLY A 120 -8.15 -6.18 -9.91
CA GLY A 120 -7.74 -6.32 -11.30
C GLY A 120 -6.23 -6.51 -11.50
N VAL A 121 -5.46 -6.81 -10.45
CA VAL A 121 -4.05 -7.17 -10.59
C VAL A 121 -3.95 -8.52 -11.33
N PRO A 122 -3.29 -8.57 -12.49
CA PRO A 122 -3.19 -9.80 -13.26
C PRO A 122 -2.11 -10.74 -12.71
N TYR A 123 -2.27 -12.03 -12.99
CA TYR A 123 -1.18 -13.00 -12.84
C TYR A 123 -0.13 -12.83 -13.95
N ARG A 124 1.12 -13.19 -13.66
CA ARG A 124 2.18 -13.38 -14.65
C ARG A 124 1.75 -14.51 -15.57
N ARG A 125 1.70 -14.23 -16.87
CA ARG A 125 1.57 -15.26 -17.89
C ARG A 125 2.86 -16.06 -18.01
#